data_AF-A0A7S1V3Z1-F1
#
_entry.id   AF-A0A7S1V3Z1-F1
#
_cell.length_a   1.000
_cell.length_b   1.000
_cell.length_c   1.000
_cell.angle_alpha   90.00
_cell.angle_beta   90.00
_cell.angle_gamma   90.00
#
_symmetry.space_group_name_H-M   'P 1'
#
loop_
_entity.id
_entity.type
_entity.pdbx_description
1 polymer ?
#
loop_
_entity_poly.entity_id
_entity_poly.type
_entity_poly.pdbx_seq_one_letter_code
_entity_poly.pdbx_strand_id
1 'polypeptide(L)'
;CIIGAKGLKAISDVLANNLTIEKLHMSVNRLDEEACLTLADALAINSSMKDLSLYGAGALNEAMYHSLLVGLVCNKTLRRLSVTGSRFRYSLEGVVHDNARPTALRGL
;
A
#
# COMPACT_ATOMS: atom_id res chain seq x y z
N CYS A 1 2.00 -18.08 3.83
CA CYS A 1 3.44 -17.87 4.03
C CYS A 1 3.63 -16.49 4.66
N ILE A 2 4.46 -16.34 5.69
CA ILE A 2 4.79 -15.01 6.24
C ILE A 2 5.96 -14.47 5.40
N ILE A 3 5.72 -13.42 4.63
CA ILE A 3 6.78 -12.66 3.97
C ILE A 3 7.31 -11.67 5.01
N GLY A 4 8.47 -11.98 5.59
CA GLY A 4 9.16 -11.06 6.49
C GLY A 4 9.69 -9.82 5.77
N ALA A 5 10.25 -8.86 6.50
CA ALA A 5 10.73 -7.57 5.97
C ALA A 5 11.61 -7.70 4.71
N LYS A 6 12.54 -8.66 4.69
CA LYS A 6 13.40 -8.92 3.51
C LYS A 6 12.61 -9.35 2.27
N GLY A 7 11.59 -10.18 2.45
CA GLY A 7 10.76 -10.63 1.34
C GLY A 7 9.88 -9.50 0.83
N LEU A 8 9.38 -8.62 1.70
CA LEU A 8 8.62 -7.47 1.26
C LEU A 8 9.50 -6.47 0.52
N LYS A 9 10.73 -6.23 1.01
CA LYS A 9 11.72 -5.40 0.29
C LYS A 9 11.98 -5.91 -1.12
N ALA A 10 12.19 -7.22 -1.27
CA ALA A 10 12.36 -7.83 -2.59
C ALA A 10 11.13 -7.65 -3.49
N ILE A 11 9.92 -7.73 -2.92
CA ILE A 11 8.69 -7.46 -3.68
C ILE A 11 8.63 -5.99 -4.09
N SER A 12 8.92 -5.06 -3.18
CA SER A 12 8.98 -3.63 -3.50
C SER A 12 9.99 -3.34 -4.60
N ASP A 13 11.16 -3.97 -4.58
CA ASP A 13 12.17 -3.84 -5.65
C ASP A 13 11.66 -4.36 -7.00
N VAL A 14 10.93 -5.48 -6.99
CA VAL A 14 10.26 -5.99 -8.20
C VAL A 14 9.19 -5.00 -8.66
N LEU A 15 8.36 -4.48 -7.76
CA LEU A 15 7.30 -3.54 -8.12
C LEU A 15 7.86 -2.24 -8.70
N ALA A 16 8.92 -1.69 -8.12
CA ALA A 16 9.60 -0.51 -8.63
C ALA A 16 10.01 -0.65 -10.12
N ASN A 17 10.43 -1.85 -10.53
CA ASN A 17 10.96 -2.10 -11.87
C ASN A 17 9.97 -2.81 -12.81
N ASN A 18 8.86 -3.35 -12.30
CA ASN A 18 7.94 -4.15 -13.08
C ASN A 18 6.84 -3.28 -13.71
N LEU A 19 6.87 -3.18 -15.04
CA LEU A 19 5.90 -2.39 -15.81
C LEU A 19 4.71 -3.22 -16.35
N THR A 20 4.53 -4.45 -15.85
CA THR A 20 3.51 -5.39 -16.37
C THR A 20 2.49 -5.84 -15.32
N ILE A 21 2.87 -5.86 -14.04
CA ILE A 21 1.99 -6.30 -12.95
C ILE A 21 0.97 -5.20 -12.66
N GLU A 22 -0.29 -5.45 -13.04
CA GLU A 22 -1.38 -4.52 -12.76
C GLU A 22 -2.07 -4.80 -11.41
N LYS A 23 -2.05 -6.05 -10.93
CA LYS A 23 -2.77 -6.46 -9.72
C LYS A 23 -1.88 -7.36 -8.86
N LEU A 24 -1.76 -7.01 -7.58
CA LEU A 24 -1.01 -7.81 -6.60
C LEU A 24 -1.81 -7.96 -5.31
N HIS A 25 -2.05 -9.20 -4.90
CA HIS A 25 -2.65 -9.52 -3.61
C HIS A 25 -1.62 -10.21 -2.72
N MET A 26 -1.32 -9.59 -1.59
CA MET A 26 -0.45 -10.11 -0.55
C MET A 26 -1.25 -10.23 0.74
N SER A 27 -1.47 -11.47 1.19
CA SER A 27 -2.17 -11.74 2.45
C SER A 27 -1.20 -12.22 3.53
N VAL A 28 -1.37 -11.75 4.78
CA VAL A 28 -0.70 -12.30 5.98
C VAL A 28 0.81 -12.02 6.04
N ASN A 29 1.21 -10.77 5.80
CA ASN A 29 2.61 -10.31 5.93
C ASN A 29 2.69 -9.23 6.98
N ARG A 30 3.39 -9.46 8.09
CA ARG A 30 3.63 -8.39 9.07
C ARG A 30 4.40 -7.28 8.38
N LEU A 31 3.74 -6.14 8.23
CA LEU A 31 4.39 -4.90 7.83
C LEU A 31 4.95 -4.24 9.09
N ASP A 32 6.15 -3.69 8.97
CA ASP A 32 6.68 -2.67 9.88
C ASP A 32 6.77 -1.33 9.13
N GLU A 33 7.18 -0.29 9.83
CA GLU A 33 7.23 1.07 9.27
C GLU A 33 8.23 1.19 8.09
N GLU A 34 9.37 0.52 8.17
CA GLU A 34 10.38 0.50 7.10
C GLU A 34 9.86 -0.21 5.85
N ALA A 35 9.15 -1.32 6.04
CA ALA A 35 8.56 -2.08 4.95
C ALA A 35 7.42 -1.29 4.27
N CYS A 36 6.63 -0.55 5.03
CA CYS A 36 5.64 0.40 4.52
C CYS A 36 6.28 1.52 3.69
N LEU A 37 7.38 2.12 4.17
CA LEU A 37 8.10 3.17 3.44
C LEU A 37 8.68 2.64 2.12
N THR A 38 9.36 1.50 2.17
CA THR A 38 9.95 0.87 0.97
C THR A 38 8.89 0.55 -0.09
N LEU A 39 7.72 0.06 0.35
CA LEU A 39 6.59 -0.18 -0.54
C LEU A 39 6.02 1.12 -1.12
N ALA A 40 5.95 2.19 -0.32
CA ALA A 40 5.51 3.50 -0.77
C ALA A 40 6.43 4.05 -1.86
N ASP A 41 7.75 3.97 -1.68
CA ASP A 41 8.74 4.42 -2.67
C ASP A 41 8.61 3.64 -3.98
N ALA A 42 8.44 2.32 -3.91
CA ALA A 42 8.22 1.49 -5.08
C ALA A 42 6.92 1.86 -5.81
N LEU A 43 5.84 2.11 -5.07
CA LEU A 43 4.58 2.56 -5.64
C LEU A 43 4.71 3.95 -6.26
N ALA A 44 5.46 4.88 -5.67
CA ALA A 44 5.60 6.24 -6.19
C ALA A 44 6.13 6.28 -7.63
N ILE A 45 7.01 5.35 -8.00
CA ILE A 45 7.64 5.26 -9.32
C ILE A 45 7.00 4.21 -10.24
N ASN A 46 6.24 3.26 -9.70
CA ASN A 46 5.60 2.23 -10.51
C ASN A 46 4.45 2.84 -11.35
N SER A 47 4.47 2.56 -12.66
CA SER A 47 3.49 3.09 -13.62
C SER A 47 2.52 2.05 -14.20
N SER A 48 2.52 0.82 -13.69
CA SER A 48 1.71 -0.31 -14.22
C SER A 48 0.65 -0.81 -13.25
N MET A 49 0.94 -0.76 -11.95
CA MET A 49 0.09 -1.29 -10.89
C MET A 49 -1.19 -0.46 -10.76
N LYS A 50 -2.32 -1.15 -10.76
CA LYS A 50 -3.67 -0.60 -10.59
C LYS A 50 -4.29 -1.04 -9.28
N ASP A 51 -4.01 -2.26 -8.82
CA ASP A 51 -4.65 -2.84 -7.64
C ASP A 51 -3.64 -3.51 -6.71
N LEU A 52 -3.58 -3.05 -5.46
CA LEU A 52 -2.76 -3.64 -4.41
C LEU A 52 -3.63 -4.01 -3.21
N SER A 53 -3.55 -5.26 -2.77
CA SER A 53 -4.18 -5.71 -1.51
C SER A 53 -3.12 -6.22 -0.55
N LEU A 54 -3.08 -5.66 0.66
CA LEU A 54 -2.20 -6.01 1.77
C LEU A 54 -3.03 -6.58 2.92
N TYR A 55 -3.92 -7.53 2.60
CA TYR A 55 -4.87 -8.06 3.57
C TYR A 55 -4.16 -8.80 4.71
N GLY A 56 -4.56 -8.56 5.96
CA GLY A 56 -3.95 -9.26 7.09
C GLY A 56 -2.47 -8.89 7.33
N ALA A 57 -2.07 -7.67 6.95
CA ALA A 57 -0.73 -7.13 7.19
C ALA A 57 -0.38 -6.88 8.68
N GLY A 58 -1.29 -7.23 9.60
CA GLY A 58 -1.28 -6.77 10.97
C GLY A 58 -1.99 -5.43 11.13
N ALA A 59 -2.14 -4.96 12.37
CA ALA A 59 -2.68 -3.63 12.63
C ALA A 59 -1.65 -2.58 12.21
N LEU A 60 -1.85 -1.96 11.03
CA LEU A 60 -1.11 -0.75 10.68
C LEU A 60 -1.40 0.32 11.72
N ASN A 61 -0.35 0.95 12.25
CA ASN A 61 -0.49 2.15 13.07
C ASN A 61 -0.56 3.40 12.17
N GLU A 62 -0.83 4.55 12.78
CA GLU A 62 -0.92 5.85 12.08
C GLU A 62 0.33 6.17 11.26
N ALA A 63 1.53 5.91 11.81
CA ALA A 63 2.81 6.20 11.14
C ALA A 63 2.98 5.33 9.88
N MET A 64 2.72 4.03 9.98
CA MET A 64 2.78 3.10 8.85
C MET A 64 1.79 3.47 7.74
N TYR A 65 0.58 3.89 8.13
CA TYR A 65 -0.42 4.36 7.19
C TYR A 65 0.04 5.65 6.49
N HIS A 66 0.62 6.60 7.24
CA HIS A 66 1.19 7.83 6.69
C HIS A 66 2.32 7.55 5.69
N SER A 67 3.23 6.64 6.01
CA SER A 67 4.32 6.23 5.11
C SER A 67 3.80 5.69 3.78
N LEU A 68 2.76 4.85 3.81
CA LEU A 68 2.12 4.36 2.58
C LEU A 68 1.49 5.50 1.76
N LEU A 69 0.88 6.48 2.42
CA LEU A 69 0.27 7.63 1.74
C LEU A 69 1.29 8.51 0.99
N VAL A 70 2.50 8.70 1.54
CA VAL A 70 3.54 9.54 0.92
C VAL A 70 3.85 9.09 -0.51
N GLY A 71 3.97 7.78 -0.75
CA GLY A 71 4.22 7.25 -2.10
C GLY A 71 3.01 7.34 -3.03
N LEU A 72 1.80 7.24 -2.48
CA LEU A 72 0.56 7.27 -3.26
C LEU A 72 0.21 8.66 -3.80
N VAL A 73 0.68 9.73 -3.16
CA VAL A 73 0.51 11.11 -3.67
C VAL A 73 1.10 11.26 -5.07
N CYS A 74 2.25 10.62 -5.31
CA CYS A 74 2.98 10.68 -6.57
C CYS A 74 2.49 9.64 -7.58
N ASN A 75 1.98 8.50 -7.12
CA ASN A 75 1.51 7.44 -8.00
C ASN A 75 0.24 7.88 -8.77
N LYS A 76 0.24 7.72 -10.11
CA LYS A 76 -0.88 8.10 -10.99
C LYS A 76 -1.64 6.91 -11.59
N THR A 77 -1.27 5.69 -11.23
CA THR A 77 -1.67 4.44 -11.92
C THR A 77 -2.45 3.50 -11.01
N LEU A 78 -2.11 3.47 -9.73
CA LEU A 78 -2.84 2.75 -8.70
C LEU A 78 -4.26 3.33 -8.61
N ARG A 79 -5.23 2.46 -8.39
CA ARG A 79 -6.66 2.75 -8.34
C ARG A 79 -7.26 2.22 -7.05
N ARG A 80 -6.77 1.06 -6.58
CA ARG A 80 -7.23 0.43 -5.35
C ARG A 80 -6.04 0.03 -4.48
N LEU A 81 -6.07 0.48 -3.23
CA LEU A 81 -5.21 -0.03 -2.17
C LEU A 81 -6.10 -0.58 -1.05
N SER A 82 -5.98 -1.87 -0.74
CA SER A 82 -6.70 -2.47 0.38
C SER A 82 -5.71 -2.79 1.50
N VAL A 83 -5.89 -2.16 2.66
CA VAL A 83 -5.13 -2.45 3.88
C VAL A 83 -6.12 -2.78 4.99
N THR A 84 -5.88 -3.83 5.78
CA THR A 84 -6.76 -4.18 6.90
C THR A 84 -6.12 -3.74 8.21
N GLY A 85 -6.62 -2.66 8.81
CA GLY A 85 -6.26 -2.27 10.18
C GLY A 85 -7.31 -2.77 11.17
N SER A 86 -6.90 -3.44 12.24
CA SER A 86 -7.81 -4.01 13.27
C SER A 86 -8.58 -2.96 14.09
N ARG A 87 -8.44 -1.66 13.79
CA ARG A 87 -9.15 -0.57 14.46
C ARG A 87 -9.84 0.41 13.52
N PHE A 88 -9.57 0.29 12.23
CA PHE A 88 -10.14 1.15 11.21
C PHE A 88 -10.34 0.33 9.94
N ARG A 89 -11.59 0.16 9.52
CA ARG A 89 -11.91 -0.36 8.20
C ARG A 89 -11.59 0.71 7.14
N TYR A 90 -10.32 1.06 6.98
CA TYR A 90 -9.89 1.93 5.90
C TYR A 90 -9.70 1.07 4.64
N SER A 91 -10.79 0.90 3.89
CA SER A 91 -10.70 0.48 2.50
C SER A 91 -10.38 1.74 1.69
N LEU A 92 -9.21 1.85 1.06
CA LEU A 92 -8.93 2.91 0.08
C LEU A 92 -9.55 2.51 -1.28
N GLU A 93 -10.84 2.17 -1.26
CA GLU A 93 -11.65 2.02 -2.47
C GLU A 93 -11.95 3.42 -3.01
N GLY A 94 -10.97 4.01 -3.73
CA GLY A 94 -11.20 5.20 -4.56
C GLY A 94 -10.26 6.40 -4.39
N VAL A 95 -9.22 6.32 -3.55
CA VAL A 95 -8.47 7.53 -3.12
C VAL A 95 -7.43 8.07 -4.12
N VAL A 96 -7.02 7.29 -5.13
CA VAL A 96 -5.77 7.63 -5.86
C VAL A 96 -5.91 8.75 -6.90
N HIS A 97 -7.13 9.12 -7.33
CA HIS A 97 -7.31 10.19 -8.34
C HIS A 97 -7.61 11.58 -7.79
N ASP A 98 -8.15 11.69 -6.58
CA ASP A 98 -8.46 12.96 -5.95
C ASP A 98 -7.45 13.29 -4.85
N ASN A 99 -6.19 13.50 -5.27
CA ASN A 99 -5.12 14.17 -4.53
C ASN A 99 -5.24 14.04 -2.98
N ALA A 100 -4.96 12.85 -2.46
CA ALA A 100 -4.72 12.57 -1.04
C ALA A 100 -5.74 13.13 -0.04
N ARG A 101 -7.02 13.24 -0.40
CA ARG A 101 -8.08 13.35 0.61
C ARG A 101 -8.57 11.94 0.94
N PRO A 102 -8.23 11.37 2.10
CA PRO A 102 -8.86 10.14 2.57
C PRO A 102 -10.36 10.44 2.77
N THR A 103 -11.16 10.21 1.73
CA THR A 103 -12.63 10.32 1.78
C THR A 103 -13.27 9.24 2.67
N ALA A 104 -12.45 8.42 3.33
CA ALA A 104 -12.85 7.53 4.41
C ALA A 104 -12.79 8.16 5.83
N LEU A 105 -12.57 9.47 5.97
CA LEU A 105 -12.85 10.20 7.23
C LEU A 105 -14.35 10.52 7.38
N ARG A 106 -15.23 9.52 7.19
CA ARG A 106 -16.60 9.59 7.72
C ARG A 106 -16.76 8.53 8.79
N GLY A 107 -16.55 8.96 10.02
CA GLY A 107 -16.65 8.15 11.22
C GLY A 107 -16.08 8.88 12.44
N LEU A 108 -16.47 10.15 12.61
CA LEU A 108 -16.66 10.74 13.94
C LEU A 108 -18.17 10.71 14.21
#